data_AF-J7H7F9-F1
#
_entry.id   AF-J7H7F9-F1
#
_cell.length_a   1.000
_cell.length_b   1.000
_cell.length_c   1.000
_cell.angle_alpha   90.00
_cell.angle_beta   90.00
_cell.angle_gamma   90.00
#
_symmetry.space_group_name_H-M   'P 1'
#
loop_
_entity.id
_entity.type
_entity.pdbx_description
1 polymer ?
#
loop_
_entity_poly.entity_id
_entity_poly.type
_entity_poly.pdbx_seq_one_letter_code
_entity_poly.pdbx_strand_id
1 'polypeptide(L)' 'EEVVKAAQGRIPVFLDGGVRRGTDVFKALALGASGVFIGRPVVFSLAADG' A
#
# COMPACT_ATOMS: atom_id res chain seq x y z
N GLU A 1 -5.83 8.12 -7.00
CA GLU A 1 -7.13 8.59 -6.49
C GLU A 1 -8.33 8.14 -7.33
N GLU A 2 -8.24 8.10 -8.66
CA GLU A 2 -9.38 7.76 -9.54
C GLU A 2 -10.13 6.49 -9.10
N VAL A 3 -9.40 5.40 -8.82
CA VAL A 3 -9.96 4.13 -8.34
C VAL A 3 -10.72 4.28 -7.02
N VAL A 4 -10.17 5.02 -6.06
CA VAL A 4 -10.81 5.28 -4.76
C VAL A 4 -12.10 6.07 -4.96
N LYS A 5 -12.07 7.10 -5.81
CA LYS A 5 -13.24 7.92 -6.15
C LYS A 5 -14.33 7.08 -6.81
N ALA A 6 -13.96 6.17 -7.71
CA ALA A 6 -14.90 5.25 -8.37
C ALA A 6 -15.50 4.23 -7.37
N ALA A 7 -14.72 3.74 -6.41
CA ALA A 7 -15.17 2.77 -5.41
C ALA A 7 -16.19 3.35 -4.42
N GLN A 8 -16.17 4.68 -4.19
CA GLN A 8 -17.09 5.40 -3.30
C GLN A 8 -17.22 4.76 -1.90
N GLY A 9 -16.14 4.16 -1.39
CA GLY A 9 -16.12 3.49 -0.09
C GLY A 9 -16.98 2.21 0.00
N ARG A 10 -17.57 1.74 -1.11
CA ARG A 10 -18.42 0.53 -1.12
C ARG A 10 -17.61 -0.76 -0.97
N ILE A 11 -16.34 -0.71 -1.38
CA ILE A 11 -15.36 -1.78 -1.22
C ILE A 11 -14.02 -1.18 -0.77
N PRO A 12 -13.22 -1.90 0.04
CA PRO A 12 -11.90 -1.43 0.41
C PRO A 12 -10.98 -1.42 -0.81
N VAL A 13 -10.14 -0.40 -0.90
CA VAL A 13 -9.14 -0.25 -1.98
C VAL A 13 -7.76 -0.32 -1.36
N PHE A 14 -6.94 -1.28 -1.78
CA PHE A 14 -5.57 -1.43 -1.31
C PHE A 14 -4.57 -0.95 -2.37
N LEU A 15 -3.36 -0.58 -1.93
CA LEU A 15 -2.27 -0.16 -2.81
C LEU A 15 -1.00 -0.99 -2.57
N ASP A 16 -0.34 -1.40 -3.65
CA ASP A 16 1.01 -1.96 -3.64
C ASP A 16 1.82 -1.35 -4.79
N GLY A 17 3.13 -1.55 -4.78
CA GLY A 17 4.07 -1.02 -5.75
C GLY A 17 4.86 0.14 -5.17
N GLY A 18 6.11 -0.13 -4.79
CA GLY A 18 7.07 0.92 -4.43
C GLY A 18 6.97 1.51 -3.02
N VAL A 19 6.13 0.98 -2.13
CA VAL A 19 6.07 1.42 -0.72
C VAL A 19 7.36 1.04 0.01
N ARG A 20 8.16 2.02 0.47
CA ARG A 20 9.45 1.78 1.14
C ARG A 20 9.66 2.55 2.43
N ARG A 21 8.92 3.65 2.62
CA ARG A 21 9.00 4.49 3.81
C ARG A 21 7.62 4.67 4.42
N GLY A 22 7.57 5.01 5.72
CA GLY A 22 6.31 5.31 6.40
C GLY A 22 5.53 6.46 5.74
N THR A 23 6.23 7.41 5.12
CA THR A 23 5.58 8.50 4.37
C THR A 23 4.86 8.01 3.11
N ASP A 24 5.29 6.91 2.49
CA ASP A 24 4.58 6.30 1.35
C ASP A 24 3.28 5.65 1.81
N VAL A 25 3.30 4.97 2.96
CA VAL A 25 2.11 4.44 3.62
C VAL A 25 1.15 5.58 3.95
N PHE A 26 1.65 6.63 4.61
CA PHE A 26 0.84 7.80 4.98
C PHE A 26 0.17 8.43 3.76
N LYS A 27 0.93 8.67 2.68
CA LYS A 27 0.39 9.21 1.42
C LYS A 27 -0.70 8.29 0.84
N ALA A 28 -0.48 6.99 0.78
CA ALA A 28 -1.48 6.05 0.25
C ALA A 28 -2.80 6.09 1.04
N LEU A 29 -2.71 6.11 2.38
CA LEU A 29 -3.88 6.23 3.26
C LEU A 29 -4.58 7.58 3.10
N ALA A 30 -3.82 8.68 3.05
CA ALA A 30 -4.36 10.03 2.85
C ALA A 30 -5.09 10.17 1.49
N LEU A 31 -4.64 9.44 0.47
CA LEU A 31 -5.30 9.36 -0.85
C LEU A 31 -6.49 8.38 -0.89
N GLY A 32 -6.84 7.79 0.26
CA GLY A 32 -8.04 6.98 0.47
C GLY A 32 -7.89 5.48 0.24
N ALA A 33 -6.65 4.96 0.19
CA ALA A 33 -6.45 3.51 0.31
C ALA A 33 -6.80 3.03 1.73
N SER A 34 -7.40 1.85 1.84
CA SER A 34 -7.70 1.18 3.11
C SER A 34 -6.46 0.55 3.76
N GLY A 35 -5.39 0.36 2.99
CA GLY A 35 -4.13 -0.22 3.44
C GLY A 35 -3.15 -0.39 2.29
N VAL A 36 -1.94 -0.83 2.61
CA VAL A 36 -0.91 -1.13 1.62
C VAL A 36 -0.35 -2.54 1.79
N PHE A 37 0.08 -3.15 0.70
CA PHE A 37 0.86 -4.39 0.72
C PHE A 37 2.34 -4.09 0.50
N ILE A 38 3.18 -5.07 0.86
CA ILE A 38 4.64 -4.99 0.74
C ILE A 38 5.14 -6.26 0.05
N GLY A 39 5.59 -6.12 -1.20
CA GLY A 39 6.19 -7.23 -1.95
C GLY A 39 7.70 -7.40 -1.67
N ARG A 40 8.55 -6.89 -2.59
CA ARG A 40 10.01 -7.08 -2.58
C ARG A 40 10.69 -6.93 -1.21
N PRO A 41 10.38 -5.92 -0.36
CA PRO A 41 11.04 -5.78 0.93
C PRO A 41 10.86 -7.00 1.85
N VAL A 42 9.68 -7.64 1.84
CA VAL A 42 9.43 -8.86 2.62
C VAL A 42 10.26 -10.03 2.10
N VAL A 43 10.39 -10.17 0.78
CA VAL A 43 11.22 -11.23 0.18
C VAL A 43 12.71 -10.98 0.46
N PHE A 44 13.14 -9.73 0.46
CA PHE A 44 14.53 -9.36 0.78
C PHE A 44 14.86 -9.57 2.25
N SER A 45 13.93 -9.28 3.18
CA SER A 45 14.15 -9.56 4.60
C SER A 45 14.23 -11.05 4.87
N LEU A 46 13.35 -11.85 4.23
CA LEU A 46 13.39 -13.31 4.31
C LEU A 46 14.75 -13.87 3.86
N ALA A 47 15.29 -13.35 2.75
CA ALA A 47 16.60 -13.77 2.25
C ALA A 47 17.77 -13.29 3.12
N ALA A 48 17.58 -12.21 3.89
CA ALA A 48 18.61 -11.66 4.76
C ALA A 48 18.72 -12.44 6.07
N ASP A 49 17.59 -12.67 6.77
CA ASP A 49 17.61 -13.32 8.09
C ASP A 49 16.25 -13.90 8.56
N GLY A 50 15.28 -14.13 7.67
CA GLY A 50 13.97 -14.71 8.04
C GLY A 50 12.89 -13.69 8.35
#